data_AF-A0A967F6X1-F1
#
_entry.id   AF-A0A967F6X1-F1
#
_cell.length_a   1.000
_cell.length_b   1.000
_cell.length_c   1.000
_cell.angle_alpha   90.00
_cell.angle_beta   90.00
_cell.angle_gamma   90.00
#
_symmetry.space_group_name_H-M   'P 1'
#
loop_
_entity.id
_entity.type
_entity.pdbx_description
1 polymer ?
#
loop_
_entity_poly.entity_id
_entity_poly.type
_entity_poly.pdbx_seq_one_letter_code
_entity_poly.pdbx_strand_id
1 'polypeptide(L)' 'MHCIDSVERLERAYDDWKDGMWSRDPYFDMLIPTLTDPTMAPPGKHFMSVFVQYCPPKVKGREWTDEDRDA' A
#
# COMPACT_ATOMS: atom_id res chain seq x y z
N MET A 1 -4.08 -10.85 2.01
CA MET A 1 -4.94 -10.16 3.01
C MET A 1 -5.13 -8.78 2.44
N HIS A 2 -6.36 -8.49 2.02
CA HIS A 2 -6.70 -7.22 1.40
C HIS A 2 -7.26 -6.29 2.47
N CYS A 3 -6.75 -5.06 2.53
CA CYS A 3 -7.27 -4.05 3.47
C CYS A 3 -8.28 -3.10 2.83
N ILE A 4 -9.00 -3.60 1.81
CA ILE A 4 -10.19 -2.97 1.24
C ILE A 4 -11.31 -4.02 1.20
N ASP A 5 -12.48 -3.64 1.70
CA ASP A 5 -13.66 -4.48 1.88
C ASP A 5 -14.81 -4.14 0.92
N SER A 6 -14.67 -3.11 0.08
CA SER A 6 -15.67 -2.71 -0.91
C SER A 6 -15.06 -2.08 -2.17
N VAL A 7 -15.81 -2.14 -3.28
CA VAL A 7 -15.40 -1.52 -4.56
C VAL A 7 -15.39 0.00 -4.44
N GLU A 8 -16.34 0.59 -3.71
CA GLU A 8 -16.44 2.03 -3.53
C GLU A 8 -15.20 2.61 -2.84
N ARG A 9 -14.58 1.88 -1.90
CA ARG A 9 -13.33 2.30 -1.27
C ARG A 9 -12.15 2.22 -2.25
N LEU A 10 -12.11 1.17 -3.08
CA LEU A 10 -11.11 1.06 -4.14
C LEU A 10 -11.20 2.22 -5.14
N GLU A 11 -12.42 2.59 -5.55
CA GLU A 11 -12.67 3.72 -6.46
C GLU A 11 -12.25 5.05 -5.84
N ARG A 12 -12.55 5.29 -4.55
CA ARG A 12 -12.09 6.49 -3.83
C ARG A 12 -10.56 6.58 -3.78
N ALA A 13 -9.88 5.44 -3.55
CA ALA A 13 -8.43 5.41 -3.55
C ALA A 13 -7.85 5.76 -4.91
N TYR A 14 -8.49 5.29 -5.98
CA TYR A 14 -8.14 5.65 -7.34
C TYR A 14 -8.42 7.12 -7.68
N ASP A 15 -9.52 7.68 -7.18
CA ASP A 15 -9.87 9.09 -7.37
C ASP A 15 -8.83 10.03 -6.73
N ASP A 16 -8.43 9.77 -5.48
CA ASP A 16 -7.37 10.53 -4.81
C ASP A 16 -6.05 10.51 -5.63
N TRP A 17 -5.71 9.36 -6.20
CA TRP A 17 -4.52 9.21 -7.03
C TRP A 17 -4.61 9.95 -8.37
N LYS A 18 -5.78 9.96 -9.01
CA LYS A 18 -6.02 10.77 -10.22
C LYS A 18 -5.87 12.26 -9.92
N ASP A 19 -6.25 12.70 -8.73
CA ASP A 19 -6.03 14.08 -8.25
C ASP A 19 -4.56 14.36 -7.87
N GLY A 20 -3.67 13.38 -8.09
CA GLY A 20 -2.25 13.45 -7.82
C GLY A 20 -1.92 13.37 -6.33
N MET A 21 -2.86 12.97 -5.48
CA MET A 21 -2.62 12.82 -4.05
C MET A 21 -2.39 11.37 -3.69
N TRP A 22 -1.77 11.15 -2.53
CA TRP A 22 -1.84 9.85 -1.90
C TRP A 22 -3.29 9.54 -1.49
N SER A 23 -3.67 8.26 -1.58
CA SER A 23 -5.00 7.83 -1.16
C SER A 23 -5.18 7.95 0.36
N ARG A 24 -6.27 8.61 0.78
CA ARG A 24 -6.67 8.70 2.19
C ARG A 24 -7.15 7.37 2.77
N ASP A 25 -7.44 6.40 1.91
CA ASP A 25 -7.88 5.05 2.24
C ASP A 25 -7.14 4.03 1.36
N PRO A 26 -5.86 3.77 1.66
CA PRO A 26 -4.96 3.13 0.70
C PRO A 26 -5.30 1.66 0.47
N TYR A 27 -5.27 1.27 -0.80
CA TYR A 27 -5.28 -0.14 -1.18
C TYR A 27 -3.92 -0.77 -0.93
N PHE A 28 -3.90 -1.86 -0.17
CA PHE A 28 -2.79 -2.79 -0.18
C PHE A 28 -3.25 -4.25 -0.06
N ASP A 29 -2.46 -5.14 -0.66
CA ASP A 29 -2.54 -6.58 -0.44
C ASP A 29 -1.26 -7.06 0.24
N MET A 30 -1.44 -7.82 1.31
CA MET A 30 -0.36 -8.35 2.13
C MET A 30 -0.41 -9.87 2.17
N LEU A 31 0.74 -10.49 2.04
CA LEU A 31 0.90 -11.93 2.22
C LEU A 31 2.11 -12.24 3.10
N ILE A 32 2.02 -13.28 3.92
CA ILE A 32 3.10 -13.76 4.78
C ILE A 32 3.43 -15.21 4.36
N PRO A 33 4.29 -15.41 3.33
CA PRO A 33 4.58 -16.75 2.82
C PRO A 33 5.10 -17.73 3.86
N THR A 34 5.83 -17.21 4.85
CA THR A 34 6.42 -18.00 5.93
C THR A 34 5.42 -18.70 6.85
N LEU A 35 4.12 -18.37 6.76
CA LEU A 35 3.07 -19.16 7.40
C LEU A 35 2.84 -20.50 6.71
N THR A 36 3.13 -20.58 5.41
CA THR A 36 3.01 -21.79 4.59
C THR A 36 4.37 -22.50 4.44
N ASP A 37 5.43 -21.74 4.18
CA ASP A 37 6.80 -22.25 4.03
C ASP A 37 7.79 -21.49 4.95
N PRO A 38 8.11 -22.04 6.14
CA PRO A 38 9.04 -21.42 7.07
C PRO A 38 10.48 -21.27 6.56
N THR A 39 10.86 -21.91 5.45
CA THR A 39 12.21 -21.83 4.90
C THR A 39 12.47 -20.54 4.11
N MET A 40 11.41 -19.78 3.80
CA MET A 40 11.49 -18.51 3.08
C MET A 40 12.12 -17.36 3.89
N ALA A 41 12.37 -17.55 5.18
CA ALA A 41 13.08 -16.60 6.02
C ALA A 41 13.99 -17.32 7.04
N PRO A 42 15.00 -16.64 7.62
CA PRO A 42 15.78 -17.19 8.72
C PRO A 42 14.92 -17.60 9.92
N PRO A 43 15.37 -18.57 10.76
CA PRO A 43 14.62 -19.00 11.93
C PRO A 43 14.20 -17.84 12.85
N GLY A 44 12.93 -17.84 13.26
CA GLY A 44 12.35 -16.79 14.10
C GLY A 44 12.02 -15.47 13.37
N LYS A 45 12.06 -15.44 12.04
CA LYS A 45 11.67 -14.29 11.21
C LYS A 45 10.50 -14.65 10.30
N HIS A 46 9.75 -13.63 9.91
CA HIS A 46 8.71 -13.73 8.89
C HIS A 46 9.07 -12.88 7.68
N PHE A 47 8.80 -13.41 6.49
CA PHE A 47 8.75 -12.62 5.26
C PHE A 47 7.30 -12.18 5.03
N MET A 48 7.14 -10.88 4.73
CA MET A 48 5.88 -10.26 4.40
C MET A 48 6.05 -9.50 3.08
N SER A 49 5.23 -9.83 2.09
CA SER A 49 5.15 -9.07 0.83
C SER A 49 3.92 -8.18 0.89
N VAL A 50 4.12 -6.89 0.64
CA VAL A 50 3.07 -5.87 0.63
C VAL A 50 3.04 -5.23 -0.75
N PHE A 51 1.92 -5.37 -1.43
CA PHE A 51 1.65 -4.75 -2.71
C PHE A 51 0.73 -3.54 -2.49
N VAL A 52 1.24 -2.34 -2.76
CA VAL A 52 0.52 -1.07 -2.55
C VAL A 52 0.20 -0.45 -3.89
N GLN A 53 -1.06 -0.01 -4.08
CA GLN A 53 -1.49 0.67 -5.30
C GLN A 53 -1.79 2.15 -5.03
N TYR A 54 -1.93 2.92 -6.11
CA TYR A 54 -2.34 4.33 -6.05
C TYR A 54 -1.36 5.24 -5.31
N CYS A 55 -0.07 4.88 -5.33
CA CYS A 55 1.03 5.76 -4.97
C CYS A 55 1.39 6.66 -6.16
N PRO A 56 1.19 7.98 -6.10
CA PRO A 56 1.62 8.85 -7.18
C PRO A 56 3.15 9.03 -7.14
N PRO A 57 3.85 9.05 -8.28
CA PRO A 57 5.28 9.33 -8.31
C PRO A 57 5.61 10.75 -7.84
N LYS A 58 4.65 11.67 -7.96
CA LYS A 58 4.72 13.07 -7.52
C LYS A 58 3.40 13.46 -6.86
N VAL A 59 3.45 14.10 -5.70
CA VAL A 59 2.25 14.61 -5.02
C VAL A 59 1.84 15.90 -5.70
N LYS A 60 0.68 15.96 -6.34
CA LYS A 60 0.18 17.12 -7.11
C LYS A 60 1.21 17.73 -8.06
N GLY A 61 2.03 16.88 -8.69
CA GLY A 61 3.09 17.30 -9.62
C GLY A 61 4.38 17.81 -8.98
N ARG A 62 4.48 17.89 -7.65
CA ARG A 62 5.72 18.19 -6.92
C ARG A 62 6.35 16.93 -6.33
N GLU A 63 7.64 17.02 -6.00
CA GLU A 63 8.32 15.94 -5.27
C GLU A 63 7.68 15.76 -3.88
N TRP A 64 7.77 14.53 -3.38
CA TRP A 64 7.35 14.17 -2.03
C TRP A 64 8.17 14.94 -0.99
N THR A 65 7.51 15.42 0.06
CA THR A 65 8.17 15.98 1.25
C THR A 65 8.02 15.03 2.42
N ASP A 66 8.81 15.24 3.49
CA ASP A 66 8.63 14.51 4.74
C ASP A 66 7.23 14.74 5.33
N GLU A 67 6.67 15.94 5.18
CA GLU A 67 5.31 16.28 5.61
C GLU A 67 4.24 15.43 4.88
N ASP A 68 4.43 15.11 3.59
CA ASP A 68 3.46 14.25 2.87
C ASP A 68 3.51 12.79 3.31
N ARG A 69 4.69 12.33 3.74
CA ARG A 69 4.85 10.97 4.26
C ARG A 69 4.18 10.83 5.64
N ASP A 70 4.22 11.90 6.43
CA ASP A 70 3.78 11.90 7.83
C ASP A 70 2.31 12.34 8.01
N ALA A 71 1.64 12.78 6.93
CA ALA A 71 0.23 13.20 6.90
C ALA A 71 -0.75 12.02 6.78
#